data_AF-A0A4R6LC25-F1
#
_entry.id   AF-A0A4R6LC25-F1
#
_cell.length_a   1.000
_cell.length_b   1.000
_cell.length_c   1.000
_cell.angle_alpha   90.00
_cell.angle_beta   90.00
_cell.angle_gamma   90.00
#
_symmetry.space_group_name_H-M   'P 1'
#
loop_
_entity.id
_entity.type
_entity.pdbx_description
1 polymer ?
#
loop_
_entity_poly.entity_id
_entity_poly.type
_entity_poly.pdbx_seq_one_letter_code
_entity_poly.pdbx_strand_id
1 'polypeptide(L)'
;MSKKFNKIKYLPIYIFIGAVLFSFINTYFKSRTVHFEKYDFVITKINDTPTGSAIPLQNDSEMNLWQYSFYPKSIIKVGDSIHKGSEEKYLYIFRKDETKNFILIDSIQPTGIYSWSYKP
;
A
#
# COMPACT_ATOMS: atom_id res chain seq x y z
N MET A 1 22.02 35.91 -37.08
CA MET A 1 22.28 34.50 -36.67
C MET A 1 22.21 34.40 -35.14
N SER A 2 21.03 34.29 -34.50
CA SER A 2 20.92 34.09 -33.03
C SER A 2 19.48 33.77 -32.57
N LYS A 3 18.90 32.66 -33.02
CA LYS A 3 17.67 32.10 -32.40
C LYS A 3 17.89 30.73 -31.76
N LYS A 4 19.00 30.04 -32.09
CA LYS A 4 19.33 28.71 -31.55
C LYS A 4 19.92 28.75 -30.14
N PHE A 5 20.68 29.79 -29.77
CA PHE A 5 21.31 29.88 -28.43
C PHE A 5 20.31 30.04 -27.28
N ASN A 6 19.16 30.70 -27.51
CA ASN A 6 18.14 30.87 -26.46
C ASN A 6 17.40 29.57 -26.10
N LYS A 7 17.32 28.58 -27.01
CA LYS A 7 16.61 27.32 -26.72
C LYS A 7 17.37 26.40 -25.75
N ILE A 8 18.71 26.48 -25.73
CA ILE A 8 19.54 25.62 -24.89
C ILE A 8 19.51 26.10 -23.42
N LYS A 9 19.38 27.42 -23.18
CA LYS A 9 19.32 27.99 -21.83
C LYS A 9 18.13 27.48 -21.00
N TYR A 10 17.00 27.21 -21.64
CA TYR A 10 15.79 26.71 -20.99
C TYR A 10 15.68 25.18 -20.99
N LEU A 11 16.59 24.47 -21.68
CA LEU A 11 16.57 23.01 -21.73
C LEU A 11 16.61 22.35 -20.33
N PRO A 12 17.47 22.80 -19.39
CA PRO A 12 17.47 22.25 -18.03
C PRO A 12 16.15 22.52 -17.29
N ILE A 13 15.52 23.67 -17.53
CA ILE A 13 14.23 24.03 -16.92
C ILE A 13 13.13 23.12 -17.44
N TYR A 14 13.08 22.85 -18.75
CA TYR A 14 12.11 21.90 -19.32
C TYR A 14 12.32 20.47 -18.80
N ILE A 15 13.57 20.02 -18.64
CA ILE A 15 13.88 18.72 -18.06
C ILE A 15 13.41 18.65 -16.60
N PHE A 16 13.67 19.70 -15.81
CA PHE A 16 13.24 19.76 -14.42
C PHE A 16 11.71 19.72 -14.29
N ILE A 17 11.00 20.57 -15.05
CA ILE A 17 9.54 20.58 -15.07
C ILE A 17 8.99 19.21 -15.50
N GLY A 18 9.60 18.60 -16.52
CA GLY A 18 9.24 17.25 -16.98
C GLY A 18 9.41 16.19 -15.89
N ALA A 19 10.53 16.21 -15.16
CA ALA A 19 10.78 15.28 -14.05
C ALA A 19 9.78 15.46 -12.90
N VAL A 20 9.45 16.72 -12.55
CA VAL A 20 8.46 17.05 -11.53
C VAL A 20 7.08 16.54 -11.94
N LEU A 21 6.62 16.86 -13.15
CA LEU A 21 5.34 16.38 -13.67
C LEU A 21 5.28 14.85 -13.72
N PHE A 22 6.35 14.20 -14.18
CA PHE A 22 6.45 12.75 -14.21
C PHE A 22 6.31 12.14 -12.80
N SER A 23 6.94 12.74 -11.79
CA SER A 23 6.81 12.31 -10.39
C SER A 23 5.36 12.38 -9.89
N PHE A 24 4.64 13.47 -10.19
CA PHE A 24 3.23 13.61 -9.84
C PHE A 24 2.35 12.59 -10.56
N ILE A 25 2.55 12.39 -11.86
CA ILE A 25 1.80 11.41 -12.66
C ILE A 25 2.04 9.99 -12.12
N ASN A 26 3.30 9.62 -11.89
CA ASN A 26 3.67 8.33 -11.34
C ASN A 26 3.04 8.09 -9.95
N THR A 27 3.07 9.10 -9.09
CA THR A 27 2.44 9.08 -7.77
C THR A 27 0.93 8.90 -7.86
N TYR A 28 0.27 9.62 -8.77
CA TYR A 28 -1.16 9.50 -9.02
C TYR A 28 -1.55 8.09 -9.45
N PHE A 29 -0.83 7.49 -10.41
CA PHE A 29 -1.09 6.12 -10.84
C PHE A 29 -0.89 5.10 -9.73
N LYS A 30 0.20 5.19 -8.96
CA LYS A 30 0.45 4.29 -7.82
C LYS A 30 -0.62 4.41 -6.74
N SER A 31 -1.08 5.63 -6.45
CA SER A 31 -2.17 5.86 -5.51
C SER A 31 -3.48 5.28 -6.00
N ARG A 32 -3.78 5.45 -7.28
CA ARG A 32 -4.94 4.82 -7.88
C ARG A 32 -4.85 3.29 -7.79
N THR A 33 -3.72 2.69 -8.14
CA THR A 33 -3.53 1.24 -8.05
C THR A 33 -3.87 0.73 -6.65
N VAL A 34 -3.31 1.33 -5.59
CA VAL A 34 -3.59 0.88 -4.21
C VAL A 34 -5.03 1.12 -3.78
N HIS A 35 -5.65 2.22 -4.21
CA HIS A 35 -7.05 2.50 -3.90
C HIS A 35 -7.97 1.38 -4.42
N PHE A 36 -7.72 0.90 -5.64
CA PHE A 36 -8.50 -0.15 -6.29
C PHE A 36 -8.00 -1.58 -6.01
N GLU A 37 -6.84 -1.73 -5.38
CA GLU A 37 -6.27 -3.03 -5.05
C GLU A 37 -7.15 -3.77 -4.04
N LYS A 38 -7.30 -5.09 -4.23
CA LYS A 38 -8.12 -5.94 -3.38
C LYS A 38 -7.24 -6.98 -2.73
N TYR A 39 -7.52 -7.27 -1.46
CA TYR A 39 -6.88 -8.36 -0.74
C TYR A 39 -7.97 -9.22 -0.13
N ASP A 40 -7.86 -10.53 -0.33
CA ASP A 40 -8.72 -11.51 0.34
C ASP A 40 -7.93 -12.80 0.48
N PHE A 41 -7.31 -12.99 1.64
CA PHE A 41 -6.49 -14.16 1.88
C PHE A 41 -6.37 -14.52 3.35
N VAL A 42 -6.09 -15.79 3.61
CA VAL A 42 -5.79 -16.30 4.95
C VAL A 42 -4.29 -16.36 5.15
N ILE A 43 -3.82 -15.86 6.28
CA ILE A 43 -2.42 -15.90 6.68
C ILE A 43 -2.04 -17.34 7.00
N THR A 44 -1.14 -17.89 6.20
CA THR A 44 -0.60 -19.25 6.40
C THR A 44 0.69 -19.25 7.19
N LYS A 45 1.44 -18.14 7.13
CA LYS A 45 2.74 -17.97 7.77
C LYS A 45 2.99 -16.50 8.03
N ILE A 46 3.79 -16.21 9.05
CA ILE A 46 4.22 -14.87 9.43
C ILE A 46 5.73 -14.86 9.51
N ASN A 47 6.36 -13.90 8.85
CA ASN A 47 7.77 -13.59 9.03
C ASN A 47 7.92 -12.37 9.94
N ASP A 48 8.80 -12.46 10.93
CA ASP A 48 9.11 -11.34 11.82
C ASP A 48 10.21 -10.47 11.21
N THR A 49 10.09 -9.15 11.33
CA THR A 49 11.17 -8.22 11.01
C THR A 49 11.98 -7.89 12.28
N PRO A 50 13.26 -7.49 12.14
CA PRO A 50 14.07 -7.03 13.28
C PRO A 50 13.46 -5.83 14.03
N THR A 51 12.59 -5.06 13.37
CA THR A 51 11.88 -3.90 13.94
C THR A 51 10.64 -4.29 14.76
N GLY A 52 10.32 -5.58 14.87
CA GLY A 52 9.16 -6.07 15.62
C GLY A 52 7.84 -5.98 14.86
N SER A 53 7.88 -5.79 13.54
CA SER A 53 6.71 -5.86 12.65
C SER A 53 6.53 -7.29 12.14
N ALA A 54 5.32 -7.60 11.67
CA ALA A 54 5.00 -8.87 11.05
C ALA A 54 4.79 -8.72 9.53
N ILE A 55 5.17 -9.74 8.77
CA ILE A 55 4.91 -9.83 7.33
C ILE A 55 4.01 -11.05 7.12
N PRO A 56 2.75 -10.87 6.68
CA PRO A 56 1.83 -11.98 6.43
C PRO A 56 2.12 -12.64 5.06
N LEU A 57 2.09 -13.98 5.04
CA LEU A 57 2.30 -14.80 3.84
C LEU A 57 1.10 -15.71 3.57
N GLN A 58 0.78 -15.90 2.30
CA GLN A 58 -0.19 -16.89 1.80
C GLN A 58 0.55 -17.96 0.99
N ASN A 59 0.50 -19.22 1.44
CA ASN A 59 1.16 -20.36 0.78
C ASN A 59 2.65 -20.09 0.49
N ASP A 60 3.39 -19.60 1.49
CA ASP A 60 4.80 -19.17 1.39
C ASP A 60 5.09 -18.01 0.42
N SER A 61 4.07 -17.41 -0.21
CA SER A 61 4.21 -16.18 -0.99
C SER A 61 3.97 -14.96 -0.11
N GLU A 62 4.88 -13.99 -0.18
CA GLU A 62 4.69 -12.67 0.41
C GLU A 62 3.64 -11.89 -0.38
N MET A 63 2.68 -11.31 0.34
CA MET A 63 1.65 -10.46 -0.24
C MET A 63 2.14 -9.02 -0.28
N ASN A 64 1.95 -8.33 -1.40
CA ASN A 64 2.41 -6.95 -1.57
C ASN A 64 1.54 -5.96 -0.77
N LEU A 65 1.83 -5.84 0.52
CA LEU A 65 1.10 -5.02 1.49
C LEU A 65 1.92 -3.83 1.97
N TRP A 66 2.79 -3.31 1.11
CA TRP A 66 3.79 -2.28 1.44
C TRP A 66 3.21 -0.97 2.02
N GLN A 67 1.90 -0.70 1.84
CA GLN A 67 1.22 0.45 2.43
C GLN A 67 0.70 0.21 3.85
N TYR A 68 0.71 -1.03 4.33
CA TYR A 68 0.16 -1.42 5.62
C TYR A 68 1.29 -1.83 6.56
N SER A 69 1.25 -1.31 7.78
CA SER A 69 2.20 -1.68 8.82
C SER A 69 1.52 -2.62 9.81
N PHE A 70 2.00 -3.85 9.90
CA PHE A 70 1.57 -4.83 10.90
C PHE A 70 2.49 -4.74 12.13
N TYR A 71 2.37 -3.63 12.86
CA TYR A 71 3.09 -3.39 14.09
C TYR A 71 2.12 -3.09 15.24
N PRO A 72 2.30 -3.67 16.43
CA PRO A 72 3.33 -4.66 16.79
C PRO A 72 3.04 -6.04 16.17
N LYS A 73 4.05 -6.92 16.07
CA LYS A 73 3.89 -8.26 15.45
C LYS A 73 2.72 -9.09 15.96
N SER A 74 2.27 -8.85 17.19
CA SER A 74 1.13 -9.54 17.81
C SER A 74 -0.23 -9.20 17.21
N ILE A 75 -0.30 -8.19 16.32
CA ILE A 75 -1.55 -7.75 15.67
C ILE A 75 -2.17 -8.85 14.79
N ILE A 76 -1.35 -9.68 14.15
CA ILE A 76 -1.78 -10.77 13.27
C ILE A 76 -1.30 -12.13 13.78
N LYS A 77 -2.05 -13.17 13.45
CA LYS A 77 -1.74 -14.58 13.74
C LYS A 77 -1.99 -15.45 12.52
N VAL A 78 -1.30 -16.59 12.46
CA VAL A 78 -1.57 -17.63 11.46
C VAL A 78 -3.03 -18.09 11.60
N GLY A 79 -3.73 -18.16 10.48
CA GLY A 79 -5.17 -18.46 10.42
C GLY A 79 -6.08 -17.24 10.40
N ASP A 80 -5.57 -16.03 10.67
CA ASP A 80 -6.33 -14.80 10.45
C ASP A 80 -6.59 -14.58 8.96
N SER A 81 -7.71 -13.95 8.63
CA SER A 81 -8.05 -13.51 7.28
C SER A 81 -7.80 -12.02 7.13
N ILE A 82 -7.15 -11.63 6.03
CA ILE A 82 -6.94 -10.25 5.64
C ILE A 82 -7.90 -9.92 4.49
N HIS A 83 -8.64 -8.84 4.64
CA HIS A 83 -9.60 -8.38 3.65
C HIS A 83 -9.46 -6.88 3.35
N LYS A 84 -9.58 -6.53 2.08
CA LYS A 84 -9.80 -5.17 1.58
C LYS A 84 -10.50 -5.25 0.24
N GLY A 85 -11.68 -4.64 0.15
CA GLY A 85 -12.41 -4.38 -1.07
C GLY A 85 -11.81 -3.24 -1.90
N SER A 86 -12.35 -3.08 -3.11
CA SER A 86 -12.01 -1.92 -3.94
C SER A 86 -12.54 -0.66 -3.28
N GLU A 87 -11.73 0.40 -3.27
CA GLU A 87 -12.10 1.70 -2.68
C GLU A 87 -12.34 1.67 -1.16
N GLU A 88 -12.03 0.57 -0.48
CA GLU A 88 -12.12 0.52 0.98
C GLU A 88 -10.96 1.26 1.65
N LYS A 89 -11.29 1.96 2.73
CA LYS A 89 -10.35 2.81 3.48
C LYS A 89 -9.30 2.02 4.24
N TYR A 90 -9.70 0.91 4.82
CA TYR A 90 -8.89 0.14 5.74
C TYR A 90 -8.59 -1.25 5.17
N LEU A 91 -7.49 -1.83 5.62
CA LEU A 91 -7.26 -3.25 5.55
C LEU A 91 -7.84 -3.89 6.82
N TYR A 92 -8.77 -4.81 6.68
CA TYR A 92 -9.45 -5.46 7.80
C TYR A 92 -8.79 -6.80 8.13
N ILE A 93 -8.67 -7.09 9.42
CA ILE A 93 -8.16 -8.35 9.93
C ILE A 93 -9.29 -9.07 10.66
N PHE A 94 -9.57 -10.29 10.23
CA PHE A 94 -10.60 -11.16 10.79
C PHE A 94 -10.00 -12.42 11.41
N ARG A 95 -10.57 -12.90 12.52
CA ARG A 95 -10.13 -14.13 13.21
C ARG A 95 -11.33 -15.00 13.49
N LYS A 96 -11.15 -16.31 13.40
CA LYS A 96 -12.18 -17.25 13.82
C LYS A 96 -12.27 -17.28 15.34
N ASP A 97 -13.47 -17.10 15.85
CA ASP A 97 -13.79 -17.35 17.25
C ASP A 97 -14.01 -18.84 17.53
N GLU A 98 -14.35 -19.17 18.78
CA GLU A 98 -14.64 -20.54 19.22
C GLU A 98 -15.85 -21.16 18.49
N THR A 99 -16.75 -20.31 17.97
CA THR A 99 -17.93 -20.71 17.19
C THR A 99 -17.65 -20.86 15.69
N LYS A 100 -16.38 -20.69 15.28
CA LYS A 100 -15.90 -20.69 13.88
C LYS A 100 -16.40 -19.52 13.03
N ASN A 101 -16.98 -18.49 13.65
CA ASN A 101 -17.37 -17.27 12.97
C ASN A 101 -16.19 -16.31 12.88
N PHE A 102 -16.09 -15.57 11.78
CA PHE A 102 -15.07 -14.54 11.62
C PHE A 102 -15.50 -13.25 12.33
N ILE A 103 -14.70 -12.80 13.29
CA ILE A 103 -14.85 -11.52 13.96
C ILE A 103 -13.77 -10.56 13.50
N LEU A 104 -14.11 -9.28 13.34
CA LEU A 104 -13.16 -8.22 13.07
C LEU A 104 -12.34 -7.95 14.35
N ILE A 105 -11.01 -8.02 14.26
CA ILE A 105 -10.11 -7.69 15.38
C ILE A 105 -9.37 -6.39 15.18
N ASP A 106 -9.07 -6.00 13.94
CA ASP A 106 -8.38 -4.74 13.68
C ASP A 106 -8.65 -4.22 12.27
N SER A 107 -8.41 -2.92 12.08
CA SER A 107 -8.49 -2.22 10.80
C SER A 107 -7.28 -1.30 10.65
N ILE A 108 -6.41 -1.58 9.67
CA ILE A 108 -5.16 -0.86 9.46
C ILE A 108 -5.36 0.21 8.39
N GLN A 109 -4.99 1.45 8.71
CA GLN A 109 -4.94 2.53 7.72
C GLN A 109 -3.70 2.39 6.83
N PRO A 110 -3.79 2.72 5.54
CA PRO A 110 -2.61 2.84 4.70
C PRO A 110 -1.71 3.95 5.26
N THR A 111 -0.46 3.61 5.53
CA THR A 111 0.59 4.51 6.02
C THR A 111 1.48 5.06 4.90
N GLY A 112 1.27 4.57 3.67
CA GLY A 112 2.00 5.01 2.49
C GLY A 112 1.65 6.43 2.04
N ILE A 113 2.54 7.03 1.25
CA ILE A 113 2.42 8.40 0.68
C ILE A 113 1.22 8.52 -0.29
N TYR A 114 0.53 7.42 -0.56
CA TYR A 114 -0.50 7.32 -1.58
C TYR A 114 -1.91 7.09 -1.03
N SER A 115 -2.14 7.43 0.25
CA SER A 115 -3.47 7.38 0.84
C SER A 115 -4.46 8.27 0.06
N TRP A 116 -5.54 7.67 -0.46
CA TRP A 116 -6.59 8.40 -1.16
C TRP A 116 -7.57 9.02 -0.14
N SER A 117 -8.19 10.15 -0.49
CA SER A 117 -9.24 10.73 0.36
C SER A 117 -10.51 9.89 0.21
N TYR A 118 -10.77 9.02 1.18
CA TYR A 118 -12.01 8.25 1.22
C TYR A 118 -13.17 9.17 1.56
N LYS A 119 -14.21 9.17 0.72
CA LYS A 119 -15.47 9.82 1.07
C LYS A 119 -16.19 8.94 2.10
N PRO A 120 -16.75 9.54 3.16
CA PRO A 120 -17.55 8.80 4.14
C PRO A 120 -18.82 8.22 3.51
#